data_AF-A0A2V4BT81-F1
#
_entry.id   AF-A0A2V4BT81-F1
#
_cell.length_a   1.000
_cell.length_b   1.000
_cell.length_c   1.000
_cell.angle_alpha   90.00
_cell.angle_beta   90.00
_cell.angle_gamma   90.00
#
_symmetry.space_group_name_H-M   'P 1'
#
loop_
_entity.id
_entity.type
_entity.pdbx_description
1 polymer ?
#
loop_
_entity_poly.entity_id
_entity_poly.type
_entity_poly.pdbx_seq_one_letter_code
_entity_poly.pdbx_strand_id
1 'polypeptide(L)'
;MEKFIRLSTFENRKFDTIKNISQETFDEIQLDSEIIKVAYTQFVIFKNLQMNGNEYSKFLEKISDLHIGTVDIKKAHSQELLFQANRVILNLLSSFKFFLDNGEAHLKRKYGKDSDESKEFRELTSYEFDNVFAYRFLIKLRNYSLHLGFPLQGLELKAEKNIESPLKTTGSLQLSIDLDLIKKEKSLLGKIVYDDIKNLEEDIDLKPLIVDLSSSILKIQKFIFTKQKEEIENAIYNLETFAGKYKTKTNDIKVFNNLERNGNQVTFNAYHIPFEVITEFKRYIKNWC
;
A
#
# COMPACT_ATOMS: atom_id res chain seq x y z
N MET A 1 26.62 7.93 -39.74
CA MET A 1 25.96 7.12 -38.68
C MET A 1 24.46 7.30 -38.83
N GLU A 2 23.75 6.31 -39.36
CA GLU A 2 22.29 6.37 -39.37
C GLU A 2 21.77 6.02 -37.98
N LYS A 3 21.25 7.02 -37.26
CA LYS A 3 20.54 6.81 -36.00
C LYS A 3 19.17 6.23 -36.31
N PHE A 4 19.06 4.90 -36.36
CA PHE A 4 17.77 4.24 -36.44
C PHE A 4 17.19 4.02 -35.04
N ILE A 5 15.94 4.42 -34.85
CA ILE A 5 15.14 4.06 -33.68
C ILE A 5 14.17 2.97 -34.10
N ARG A 6 14.15 1.86 -33.37
CA ARG A 6 13.42 0.64 -33.75
C ARG A 6 12.52 0.16 -32.64
N LEU A 7 11.24 -0.02 -32.94
CA LEU A 7 10.34 -0.81 -32.12
C LEU A 7 10.63 -2.29 -32.38
N SER A 8 10.82 -3.09 -31.33
CA SER A 8 11.11 -4.52 -31.47
C SER A 8 10.41 -5.32 -30.37
N THR A 9 10.16 -6.59 -30.66
CA THR A 9 9.82 -7.58 -29.64
C THR A 9 11.12 -8.12 -29.04
N PHE A 10 11.07 -8.50 -27.76
CA PHE A 10 12.11 -9.28 -27.11
C PHE A 10 11.50 -10.54 -26.50
N GLU A 11 11.94 -11.70 -26.98
CA GLU A 11 11.45 -13.00 -26.54
C GLU A 11 12.54 -14.05 -26.74
N ASN A 12 12.67 -15.01 -25.81
CA ASN A 12 13.67 -16.09 -25.91
C ASN A 12 15.11 -15.58 -26.16
N ARG A 13 15.48 -14.46 -25.53
CA ARG A 13 16.78 -13.77 -25.68
C ARG A 13 17.07 -13.28 -27.11
N LYS A 14 16.05 -13.11 -27.94
CA LYS A 14 16.15 -12.60 -29.30
C LYS A 14 15.35 -11.31 -29.46
N PHE A 15 15.85 -10.43 -30.31
CA PHE A 15 15.19 -9.18 -30.68
C PHE A 15 14.73 -9.28 -32.13
N ASP A 16 13.44 -9.07 -32.36
CA ASP A 16 12.88 -9.01 -33.70
C ASP A 16 12.34 -7.60 -33.96
N THR A 17 12.91 -6.93 -34.97
CA THR A 17 12.50 -5.58 -35.33
C THR A 17 11.10 -5.60 -35.95
N ILE A 18 10.19 -4.81 -35.38
CA ILE A 18 8.83 -4.63 -35.88
C ILE A 18 8.82 -3.53 -36.95
N LYS A 19 9.29 -2.32 -36.59
CA LYS A 19 9.32 -1.15 -37.46
C LYS A 19 10.35 -0.12 -37.00
N ASN A 20 10.83 0.70 -37.92
CA ASN A 20 11.53 1.94 -37.59
C ASN A 20 10.51 2.99 -37.12
N ILE A 21 10.93 3.86 -36.20
CA ILE A 21 10.10 4.95 -35.66
C ILE A 21 10.90 6.26 -35.67
N SER A 22 10.22 7.41 -35.64
CA SER A 22 10.86 8.72 -35.55
C SER A 22 11.34 9.01 -34.12
N GLN A 23 12.18 10.04 -33.97
CA GLN A 23 12.57 10.55 -32.65
C GLN A 23 11.37 11.11 -31.89
N GLU A 24 10.50 11.87 -32.57
CA GLU A 24 9.26 12.42 -31.99
C GLU A 24 8.37 11.32 -31.41
N THR A 25 8.10 10.25 -32.18
CA THR A 25 7.34 9.11 -31.69
C THR A 25 8.02 8.42 -30.51
N PHE A 26 9.35 8.37 -30.49
CA PHE A 26 10.07 7.80 -29.36
C PHE A 26 9.92 8.68 -28.10
N ASP A 27 10.00 9.99 -28.24
CA ASP A 27 9.83 10.94 -27.14
C ASP A 27 8.41 10.86 -26.54
N GLU A 28 7.37 10.72 -27.38
CA GLU A 28 5.99 10.47 -26.95
C GLU A 28 5.85 9.18 -26.13
N ILE A 29 6.42 8.07 -26.64
CA ILE A 29 6.41 6.78 -25.91
C ILE A 29 7.11 6.92 -24.56
N GLN A 30 8.24 7.64 -24.50
CA GLN A 30 8.98 7.86 -23.27
C GLN A 30 8.16 8.67 -22.27
N LEU A 31 7.48 9.73 -22.73
CA LEU A 31 6.62 10.56 -21.90
C LEU A 31 5.48 9.75 -21.28
N ASP A 32 4.70 9.03 -22.11
CA ASP A 32 3.58 8.21 -21.64
C ASP A 32 4.04 7.09 -20.70
N SER A 33 5.16 6.46 -21.02
CA SER A 33 5.74 5.43 -20.17
C SER A 33 6.22 5.99 -18.83
N GLU A 34 6.73 7.22 -18.79
CA GLU A 34 7.16 7.89 -17.56
C GLU A 34 5.96 8.26 -16.69
N ILE A 35 4.86 8.75 -17.27
CA ILE A 35 3.60 9.00 -16.55
C ILE A 35 3.15 7.74 -15.81
N ILE A 36 3.14 6.60 -16.50
CA ILE A 36 2.74 5.30 -15.93
C ILE A 36 3.72 4.87 -14.84
N LYS A 37 5.03 4.97 -15.06
CA LYS A 37 6.05 4.58 -14.07
C LYS A 37 5.94 5.43 -12.81
N VAL A 38 5.85 6.74 -12.94
CA VAL A 38 5.71 7.68 -11.81
C VAL A 38 4.46 7.35 -11.01
N ALA A 39 3.31 7.18 -11.68
CA ALA A 39 2.08 6.76 -11.01
C ALA A 39 2.25 5.41 -10.30
N TYR A 40 2.94 4.45 -10.92
CA TYR A 40 3.14 3.12 -10.35
C TYR A 40 4.02 3.12 -9.12
N THR A 41 5.04 3.99 -9.05
CA THR A 41 5.89 4.09 -7.85
C THR A 41 5.09 4.45 -6.61
N GLN A 42 4.12 5.37 -6.72
CA GLN A 42 3.18 5.70 -5.66
C GLN A 42 2.26 4.51 -5.35
N PHE A 43 1.73 3.88 -6.39
CA PHE A 43 0.83 2.74 -6.27
C PHE A 43 1.45 1.55 -5.52
N VAL A 44 2.73 1.27 -5.75
CA VAL A 44 3.47 0.20 -5.03
C VAL A 44 3.51 0.44 -3.52
N ILE A 45 3.52 1.70 -3.06
CA ILE A 45 3.48 2.00 -1.62
C ILE A 45 2.13 1.64 -1.03
N PHE A 46 1.04 1.91 -1.75
CA PHE A 46 -0.29 1.47 -1.36
C PHE A 46 -0.39 -0.07 -1.36
N LYS A 47 0.19 -0.75 -2.35
CA LYS A 47 0.28 -2.22 -2.37
C LYS A 47 1.05 -2.78 -1.17
N ASN A 48 2.14 -2.12 -0.75
CA ASN A 48 2.86 -2.49 0.47
C ASN A 48 1.95 -2.38 1.71
N LEU A 49 1.17 -1.30 1.85
CA LEU A 49 0.18 -1.18 2.92
C LEU A 49 -0.86 -2.32 2.86
N GLN A 50 -1.38 -2.65 1.68
CA GLN A 50 -2.31 -3.77 1.51
C GLN A 50 -1.70 -5.12 1.89
N MET A 51 -0.43 -5.36 1.58
CA MET A 51 0.27 -6.58 1.98
C MET A 51 0.37 -6.70 3.51
N ASN A 52 0.72 -5.60 4.20
CA ASN A 52 0.75 -5.58 5.66
C ASN A 52 -0.65 -5.74 6.27
N GLY A 53 -1.69 -5.17 5.64
CA GLY A 53 -3.09 -5.41 6.02
C GLY A 53 -3.50 -6.87 5.87
N ASN A 54 -3.10 -7.53 4.78
CA ASN A 54 -3.36 -8.96 4.57
C ASN A 54 -2.61 -9.85 5.58
N GLU A 55 -1.37 -9.50 5.94
CA GLU A 55 -0.64 -10.20 7.01
C GLU A 55 -1.36 -10.07 8.36
N TYR A 56 -1.87 -8.88 8.68
CA TYR A 56 -2.69 -8.66 9.87
C TYR A 56 -3.99 -9.48 9.81
N SER A 57 -4.71 -9.49 8.69
CA SER A 57 -5.94 -10.30 8.54
C SER A 57 -5.68 -11.79 8.71
N LYS A 58 -4.62 -12.34 8.10
CA LYS A 58 -4.22 -13.74 8.30
C LYS A 58 -3.85 -14.04 9.76
N PHE A 59 -3.23 -13.07 10.44
CA PHE A 59 -2.98 -13.21 11.86
C PHE A 59 -4.29 -13.23 12.65
N LEU A 60 -5.25 -12.35 12.34
CA LEU A 60 -6.58 -12.37 12.96
C LEU A 60 -7.31 -13.69 12.77
N GLU A 61 -7.29 -14.27 11.57
CA GLU A 61 -7.88 -15.59 11.29
C GLU A 61 -7.27 -16.67 12.20
N LYS A 62 -5.95 -16.63 12.43
CA LYS A 62 -5.25 -17.58 13.30
C LYS A 62 -5.66 -17.45 14.78
N ILE A 63 -6.04 -16.25 15.22
CA ILE A 63 -6.41 -15.97 16.63
C ILE A 63 -7.92 -15.85 16.84
N SER A 64 -8.71 -16.11 15.80
CA SER A 64 -10.17 -16.18 15.81
C SER A 64 -10.63 -17.64 15.76
N ASP A 65 -11.89 -17.90 16.14
CA ASP A 65 -12.52 -19.23 16.10
C ASP A 65 -11.77 -20.35 16.86
N LEU A 66 -11.18 -19.98 18.01
CA LEU A 66 -10.52 -20.92 18.90
C LEU A 66 -11.57 -21.79 19.60
N HIS A 67 -11.48 -23.10 19.40
CA HIS A 67 -12.35 -24.06 20.07
C HIS A 67 -11.92 -24.18 21.53
N ILE A 68 -12.72 -23.66 22.47
CA ILE A 68 -12.31 -23.51 23.87
C ILE A 68 -12.02 -24.86 24.55
N GLY A 69 -12.76 -25.91 24.18
CA GLY A 69 -12.53 -27.26 24.71
C GLY A 69 -11.20 -27.90 24.29
N THR A 70 -10.52 -27.36 23.28
CA THR A 70 -9.26 -27.90 22.74
C THR A 70 -8.15 -26.86 22.63
N VAL A 71 -8.41 -25.60 23.01
CA VAL A 71 -7.43 -24.53 22.92
C VAL A 71 -6.28 -24.79 23.89
N ASP A 72 -5.06 -24.76 23.36
CA ASP A 72 -3.87 -24.79 24.20
C ASP A 72 -3.67 -23.41 24.82
N ILE A 73 -4.16 -23.23 26.05
CA ILE A 73 -4.08 -21.97 26.81
C ILE A 73 -2.63 -21.49 26.93
N LYS A 74 -1.64 -22.39 27.03
CA LYS A 74 -0.23 -21.99 27.09
C LYS A 74 0.23 -21.38 25.78
N LYS A 75 -0.22 -21.90 24.64
CA LYS A 75 0.07 -21.31 23.32
C LYS A 75 -0.68 -19.99 23.12
N ALA A 76 -1.93 -19.91 23.58
CA ALA A 76 -2.75 -18.69 23.51
C ALA A 76 -2.13 -17.51 24.29
N HIS A 77 -1.44 -17.79 25.39
CA HIS A 77 -0.68 -16.80 26.17
C HIS A 77 0.83 -16.83 25.91
N SER A 78 1.27 -17.42 24.81
CA SER A 78 2.70 -17.50 24.51
C SER A 78 3.27 -16.11 24.17
N GLN A 79 4.47 -15.84 24.66
CA GLN A 79 5.23 -14.63 24.33
C GLN A 79 5.51 -14.54 22.82
N GLU A 80 5.63 -15.68 22.14
CA GLU A 80 5.78 -15.73 20.68
C GLU A 80 4.53 -15.19 19.96
N LEU A 81 3.33 -15.57 20.40
CA LEU A 81 2.08 -15.10 19.80
C LEU A 81 1.87 -13.61 20.06
N LEU A 82 2.16 -13.15 21.28
CA LEU A 82 2.13 -11.72 21.62
C LEU A 82 3.12 -10.90 20.79
N PHE A 83 4.35 -11.42 20.60
CA PHE A 83 5.34 -10.79 19.73
C PHE A 83 4.86 -10.74 18.27
N GLN A 84 4.26 -11.83 17.77
CA GLN A 84 3.67 -11.86 16.43
C GLN A 84 2.56 -10.80 16.29
N ALA A 85 1.66 -10.68 17.26
CA ALA A 85 0.59 -9.68 17.28
C ALA A 85 1.16 -8.26 17.17
N ASN A 86 2.09 -7.93 18.06
CA ASN A 86 2.74 -6.63 18.08
C ASN A 86 3.50 -6.32 16.78
N ARG A 87 4.21 -7.32 16.22
CA ARG A 87 4.93 -7.17 14.94
C ARG A 87 3.99 -6.83 13.79
N VAL A 88 2.90 -7.59 13.62
CA VAL A 88 1.96 -7.35 12.50
C VAL A 88 1.24 -6.02 12.63
N ILE A 89 0.89 -5.60 13.86
CA ILE A 89 0.29 -4.29 14.13
C ILE A 89 1.30 -3.18 13.80
N LEU A 90 2.53 -3.25 14.32
CA LEU A 90 3.54 -2.23 14.06
C LEU A 90 3.85 -2.09 12.56
N ASN A 91 3.93 -3.20 11.84
CA ASN A 91 4.14 -3.23 10.40
C ASN A 91 2.97 -2.55 9.64
N LEU A 92 1.73 -2.87 9.99
CA LEU A 92 0.54 -2.22 9.43
C LEU A 92 0.55 -0.71 9.70
N LEU A 93 0.75 -0.29 10.95
CA LEU A 93 0.73 1.12 11.31
C LEU A 93 1.89 1.91 10.69
N SER A 94 3.07 1.29 10.59
CA SER A 94 4.24 1.91 9.95
C SER A 94 4.06 2.04 8.44
N SER A 95 3.52 1.02 7.79
CA SER A 95 3.19 1.09 6.35
C SER A 95 2.08 2.09 6.07
N PHE A 96 1.13 2.27 6.98
CA PHE A 96 0.11 3.32 6.88
C PHE A 96 0.73 4.72 6.95
N LYS A 97 1.60 4.98 7.94
CA LYS A 97 2.30 6.28 8.01
C LYS A 97 3.17 6.53 6.76
N PHE A 98 3.90 5.51 6.31
CA PHE A 98 4.70 5.59 5.08
C PHE A 98 3.84 5.90 3.84
N PHE A 99 2.66 5.30 3.74
CA PHE A 99 1.70 5.59 2.68
C PHE A 99 1.27 7.06 2.66
N LEU A 100 0.95 7.65 3.82
CA LEU A 100 0.59 9.06 3.93
C LEU A 100 1.75 9.99 3.50
N ASP A 101 2.94 9.74 4.05
CA ASP A 101 4.13 10.56 3.77
C ASP A 101 4.53 10.48 2.30
N ASN A 102 4.47 9.28 1.71
CA ASN A 102 4.76 9.09 0.31
C ASN A 102 3.71 9.74 -0.59
N GLY A 103 2.42 9.63 -0.25
CA GLY A 103 1.34 10.30 -0.98
C GLY A 103 1.52 11.81 -1.01
N GLU A 104 1.84 12.42 0.12
CA GLU A 104 2.11 13.85 0.19
C GLU A 104 3.35 14.23 -0.64
N ALA A 105 4.46 13.49 -0.50
CA ALA A 105 5.69 13.73 -1.25
C ALA A 105 5.52 13.52 -2.76
N HIS A 106 4.68 12.57 -3.18
CA HIS A 106 4.33 12.32 -4.57
C HIS A 106 3.61 13.53 -5.17
N LEU A 107 2.51 13.97 -4.55
CA LEU A 107 1.72 15.10 -5.04
C LEU A 107 2.54 16.40 -5.07
N LYS A 108 3.34 16.67 -4.03
CA LYS A 108 4.23 17.84 -3.98
C LYS A 108 5.26 17.85 -5.11
N ARG A 109 5.85 16.69 -5.43
CA ARG A 109 6.85 16.59 -6.51
C ARG A 109 6.21 16.71 -7.89
N LYS A 110 5.00 16.18 -8.05
CA LYS A 110 4.31 16.14 -9.34
C LYS A 110 3.64 17.46 -9.71
N TYR A 111 2.86 18.03 -8.79
CA TYR A 111 2.04 19.22 -9.05
C TYR A 111 2.61 20.49 -8.41
N GLY A 112 3.54 20.35 -7.47
CA GLY A 112 4.12 21.45 -6.70
C GLY A 112 3.54 21.55 -5.29
N LYS A 113 4.32 22.12 -4.35
CA LYS A 113 3.98 22.18 -2.93
C LYS A 113 2.70 22.97 -2.62
N ASP A 114 2.48 24.03 -3.40
CA ASP A 114 1.39 24.98 -3.25
C ASP A 114 0.27 24.78 -4.28
N SER A 115 0.31 23.66 -5.01
CA SER A 115 -0.76 23.25 -5.92
C SER A 115 -2.04 22.90 -5.18
N ASP A 116 -3.16 22.92 -5.88
CA ASP A 116 -4.46 22.60 -5.29
C ASP A 116 -4.52 21.12 -4.89
N GLU A 117 -3.92 20.21 -5.66
CA GLU A 117 -3.81 18.79 -5.30
C GLU A 117 -3.05 18.57 -3.99
N SER A 118 -1.94 19.29 -3.80
CA SER A 118 -1.14 19.21 -2.58
C SER A 118 -1.86 19.83 -1.37
N LYS A 119 -2.67 20.89 -1.57
CA LYS A 119 -3.48 21.50 -0.51
C LYS A 119 -4.65 20.59 -0.12
N GLU A 120 -5.43 20.15 -1.09
CA GLU A 120 -6.57 19.27 -0.89
C GLU A 120 -6.16 17.94 -0.21
N PHE A 121 -4.98 17.40 -0.53
CA PHE A 121 -4.48 16.20 0.16
C PHE A 121 -4.22 16.46 1.65
N ARG A 122 -3.61 17.61 2.00
CA ARG A 122 -3.37 18.00 3.39
C ARG A 122 -4.69 18.25 4.11
N GLU A 123 -5.66 18.88 3.45
CA GLU A 123 -7.00 19.10 3.99
C GLU A 123 -7.72 17.78 4.24
N LEU A 124 -7.69 16.85 3.28
CA LEU A 124 -8.27 15.51 3.42
C LEU A 124 -7.65 14.73 4.60
N THR A 125 -6.33 14.68 4.68
CA THR A 125 -5.63 13.96 5.76
C THR A 125 -5.84 14.62 7.12
N SER A 126 -5.89 15.95 7.18
CA SER A 126 -6.23 16.68 8.42
C SER A 126 -7.67 16.42 8.83
N TYR A 127 -8.61 16.44 7.88
CA TYR A 127 -10.02 16.13 8.14
C TYR A 127 -10.19 14.70 8.69
N GLU A 128 -9.55 13.70 8.08
CA GLU A 128 -9.61 12.32 8.59
C GLU A 128 -8.99 12.21 9.98
N PHE A 129 -7.90 12.92 10.26
CA PHE A 129 -7.30 12.97 11.60
C PHE A 129 -8.28 13.56 12.64
N ASP A 130 -8.90 14.70 12.34
CA ASP A 130 -9.79 15.38 13.28
C ASP A 130 -11.11 14.61 13.51
N ASN A 131 -11.64 13.96 12.48
CA ASN A 131 -12.98 13.38 12.51
C ASN A 131 -13.01 11.86 12.75
N VAL A 132 -11.92 11.13 12.54
CA VAL A 132 -11.90 9.66 12.68
C VAL A 132 -11.00 9.24 13.84
N PHE A 133 -11.61 8.74 14.92
CA PHE A 133 -10.88 8.34 16.13
C PHE A 133 -9.81 7.28 15.82
N ALA A 134 -10.18 6.23 15.08
CA ALA A 134 -9.26 5.19 14.66
C ALA A 134 -8.02 5.75 13.94
N TYR A 135 -8.20 6.72 13.04
CA TYR A 135 -7.12 7.35 12.30
C TYR A 135 -6.11 8.01 13.24
N ARG A 136 -6.58 8.94 14.07
CA ARG A 136 -5.68 9.69 14.97
C ARG A 136 -5.09 8.81 16.05
N PHE A 137 -5.88 7.92 16.65
CA PHE A 137 -5.40 7.02 17.70
C PHE A 137 -4.32 6.09 17.18
N LEU A 138 -4.54 5.42 16.04
CA LEU A 138 -3.58 4.46 15.49
C LEU A 138 -2.28 5.11 15.00
N ILE A 139 -2.32 6.35 14.48
CA ILE A 139 -1.10 7.12 14.20
C ILE A 139 -0.28 7.36 15.47
N LYS A 140 -0.96 7.73 16.56
CA LYS A 140 -0.29 8.01 17.83
C LYS A 140 0.19 6.73 18.51
N LEU A 141 -0.56 5.65 18.39
CA LEU A 141 -0.14 4.32 18.84
C LEU A 141 1.13 3.87 18.13
N ARG A 142 1.26 4.12 16.82
CA ARG A 142 2.51 3.88 16.10
C ARG A 142 3.69 4.64 16.70
N ASN A 143 3.49 5.91 17.05
CA ASN A 143 4.55 6.72 17.66
C ASN A 143 4.95 6.16 19.03
N TYR A 144 3.97 5.80 19.86
CA TYR A 144 4.22 5.06 21.09
C TYR A 144 5.09 3.83 20.81
N SER A 145 4.68 3.00 19.86
CA SER A 145 5.36 1.73 19.54
C SER A 145 6.83 1.90 19.15
N LEU A 146 7.16 2.99 18.46
CA LEU A 146 8.54 3.25 18.04
C LEU A 146 9.43 3.84 19.12
N HIS A 147 8.86 4.61 20.04
CA HIS A 147 9.63 5.30 21.07
C HIS A 147 9.76 4.49 22.34
N LEU A 148 8.74 3.68 22.67
CA LEU A 148 8.63 2.98 23.95
C LEU A 148 8.53 1.45 23.79
N GLY A 149 8.42 0.95 22.57
CA GLY A 149 8.28 -0.48 22.29
C GLY A 149 6.83 -0.93 22.25
N PHE A 150 6.61 -2.24 22.30
CA PHE A 150 5.33 -2.84 21.94
C PHE A 150 4.17 -2.48 22.87
N PRO A 151 2.99 -2.09 22.33
CA PRO A 151 1.88 -1.60 23.14
C PRO A 151 1.00 -2.72 23.70
N LEU A 152 0.89 -3.88 23.04
CA LEU A 152 0.18 -5.02 23.62
C LEU A 152 1.04 -5.70 24.67
N GLN A 153 0.54 -5.77 25.91
CA GLN A 153 1.19 -6.44 27.04
C GLN A 153 0.72 -7.90 27.24
N GLY A 154 -0.39 -8.27 26.60
CA GLY A 154 -0.98 -9.59 26.69
C GLY A 154 -2.06 -9.81 25.64
N LEU A 155 -2.54 -11.05 25.56
CA LEU A 155 -3.68 -11.44 24.74
C LEU A 155 -4.73 -12.04 25.68
N GLU A 156 -5.93 -11.49 25.65
CA GLU A 156 -7.05 -11.96 26.48
C GLU A 156 -7.95 -12.87 25.65
N LEU A 157 -8.27 -14.05 26.16
CA LEU A 157 -9.22 -14.96 25.52
C LEU A 157 -10.65 -14.57 25.91
N LYS A 158 -11.42 -14.07 24.94
CA LYS A 158 -12.86 -13.87 25.10
C LYS A 158 -13.61 -14.99 24.38
N ALA A 159 -14.58 -15.58 25.06
CA ALA A 159 -15.41 -16.65 24.51
C ALA A 159 -16.88 -16.45 24.89
N GLU A 160 -17.76 -16.63 23.92
CA GLU A 160 -19.20 -16.64 24.17
C GLU A 160 -19.64 -18.08 24.44
N LYS A 161 -20.04 -18.34 25.69
CA LYS A 161 -20.42 -19.69 26.13
C LYS A 161 -21.61 -20.20 25.30
N ASN A 162 -21.43 -21.30 24.59
CA ASN A 162 -22.54 -22.00 23.95
C ASN A 162 -23.28 -22.84 25.01
N ILE A 163 -24.48 -22.39 25.42
CA ILE A 163 -25.26 -23.01 26.49
C ILE A 163 -25.78 -24.40 26.07
N GLU A 164 -26.15 -24.57 24.80
CA GLU A 164 -26.71 -25.82 24.27
C GLU A 164 -25.63 -26.87 23.98
N SER A 165 -24.42 -26.42 23.62
CA SER A 165 -23.30 -27.30 23.31
C SER A 165 -21.99 -26.68 23.83
N PRO A 166 -21.67 -26.85 25.13
CA PRO A 166 -20.46 -26.28 25.73
C PRO A 166 -19.17 -26.68 25.00
N LEU A 167 -19.13 -27.87 24.41
CA LEU A 167 -18.01 -28.38 23.60
C LEU A 167 -17.82 -27.65 22.26
N LYS A 168 -18.84 -26.92 21.79
CA LYS A 168 -18.79 -26.06 20.59
C LYS A 168 -18.56 -24.59 20.93
N THR A 169 -18.21 -24.26 22.18
CA THR A 169 -17.85 -22.89 22.56
C THR A 169 -16.62 -22.47 21.76
N THR A 170 -16.76 -21.39 20.99
CA THR A 170 -15.66 -20.72 20.29
C THR A 170 -15.29 -19.44 21.02
N GLY A 171 -14.04 -19.02 20.88
CA GLY A 171 -13.56 -17.75 21.37
C GLY A 171 -12.53 -17.12 20.45
N SER A 172 -12.10 -15.92 20.80
CA SER A 172 -11.07 -15.18 20.09
C SER A 172 -10.13 -14.51 21.07
N LEU A 173 -8.88 -14.34 20.66
CA LEU A 173 -7.95 -13.51 21.41
C LEU A 173 -8.19 -12.04 21.08
N GLN A 174 -8.27 -11.20 22.09
CA GLN A 174 -8.42 -9.76 21.98
C GLN A 174 -7.07 -9.08 21.81
N LEU A 175 -7.07 -7.98 21.07
CA LEU A 175 -5.91 -7.12 20.87
C LEU A 175 -6.13 -5.82 21.63
N SER A 176 -6.25 -5.95 22.96
CA SER A 176 -6.58 -4.86 23.86
C SER A 176 -5.35 -4.04 24.24
N ILE A 177 -5.51 -2.74 24.25
CA ILE A 177 -4.52 -1.77 24.67
C ILE A 177 -4.84 -1.32 26.09
N ASP A 178 -3.88 -1.57 26.99
CA ASP A 178 -3.89 -1.07 28.36
C ASP A 178 -3.90 0.46 28.34
N LEU A 179 -5.03 1.04 28.73
CA LEU A 179 -5.21 2.49 28.75
C LEU A 179 -4.34 3.17 29.81
N ASP A 180 -4.14 2.55 30.96
CA ASP A 180 -3.32 3.12 32.04
C ASP A 180 -1.86 3.18 31.64
N LEU A 181 -1.39 2.21 30.86
CA LEU A 181 -0.08 2.25 30.24
C LEU A 181 0.06 3.44 29.28
N ILE A 182 -0.87 3.58 28.33
CA ILE A 182 -0.76 4.58 27.27
C ILE A 182 -1.02 6.02 27.79
N LYS A 183 -1.92 6.21 28.76
CA LYS A 183 -2.23 7.53 29.36
C LYS A 183 -1.04 8.20 30.02
N LYS A 184 -0.03 7.43 30.46
CA LYS A 184 1.23 7.97 31.01
C LYS A 184 2.01 8.79 29.99
N GLU A 185 1.81 8.51 28.70
CA GLU A 185 2.64 9.02 27.61
C GLU A 185 1.94 10.13 26.82
N LYS A 186 1.37 11.11 27.54
CA LYS A 186 0.61 12.23 26.99
C LYS A 186 1.33 12.99 25.87
N SER A 187 2.66 13.11 25.95
CA SER A 187 3.47 13.81 24.93
C SER A 187 3.45 13.09 23.58
N LEU A 188 3.52 11.75 23.58
CA LEU A 188 3.49 10.93 22.37
C LEU A 188 2.11 10.89 21.73
N LEU A 189 1.06 10.88 22.56
CA LEU A 189 -0.33 10.94 22.11
C LEU A 189 -0.70 12.32 21.55
N GLY A 190 -0.17 13.37 22.16
CA GLY A 190 -0.63 14.73 21.91
C GLY A 190 -2.00 15.00 22.54
N LYS A 191 -2.36 16.28 22.62
CA LYS A 191 -3.54 16.75 23.36
C LYS A 191 -4.84 16.10 22.90
N ILE A 192 -5.09 16.06 21.58
CA ILE A 192 -6.36 15.59 21.00
C ILE A 192 -6.62 14.13 21.39
N VAL A 193 -5.69 13.22 21.09
CA VAL A 193 -5.86 11.78 21.39
C VAL A 193 -5.88 11.53 22.90
N TYR A 194 -5.08 12.26 23.68
CA TYR A 194 -5.15 12.17 25.13
C TYR A 194 -6.53 12.57 25.67
N ASP A 195 -7.10 13.66 25.13
CA ASP A 195 -8.43 14.13 25.53
C ASP A 195 -9.55 13.15 25.14
N ASP A 196 -9.39 12.38 24.05
CA ASP A 196 -10.32 11.29 23.69
C ASP A 196 -10.30 10.15 24.71
N ILE A 197 -9.11 9.76 25.21
CA ILE A 197 -8.96 8.54 26.01
C ILE A 197 -8.91 8.76 27.52
N LYS A 198 -8.66 9.98 28.00
CA LYS A 198 -8.39 10.26 29.43
C LYS A 198 -9.49 9.79 30.38
N ASN A 199 -10.75 9.84 29.94
CA ASN A 199 -11.92 9.46 30.72
C ASN A 199 -12.45 8.06 30.38
N LEU A 200 -11.82 7.34 29.46
CA LEU A 200 -12.19 5.96 29.17
C LEU A 200 -11.70 5.07 30.31
N GLU A 201 -12.57 4.20 30.81
CA GLU A 201 -12.26 3.24 31.87
C GLU A 201 -11.93 1.85 31.32
N GLU A 202 -12.34 1.57 30.08
CA GLU A 202 -12.14 0.28 29.42
C GLU A 202 -10.98 0.31 28.42
N ASP A 203 -10.18 -0.75 28.41
CA ASP A 203 -9.12 -0.96 27.42
C ASP A 203 -9.66 -0.94 25.98
N ILE A 204 -8.82 -0.50 25.06
CA ILE A 204 -9.21 -0.31 23.66
C ILE A 204 -8.87 -1.55 22.84
N ASP A 205 -9.87 -2.21 22.26
CA ASP A 205 -9.65 -3.25 21.25
C ASP A 205 -9.24 -2.64 19.90
N LEU A 206 -8.10 -3.08 19.38
CA LEU A 206 -7.57 -2.59 18.10
C LEU A 206 -8.32 -3.10 16.87
N LYS A 207 -9.01 -4.25 16.98
CA LYS A 207 -9.69 -4.86 15.82
C LYS A 207 -10.67 -3.90 15.13
N PRO A 208 -11.66 -3.31 15.82
CA PRO A 208 -12.60 -2.37 15.19
C PRO A 208 -11.89 -1.12 14.66
N LEU A 209 -10.88 -0.61 15.36
CA LEU A 209 -10.15 0.58 14.91
C LEU A 209 -9.39 0.33 13.60
N ILE A 210 -8.79 -0.84 13.43
CA ILE A 210 -8.09 -1.17 12.18
C ILE A 210 -9.09 -1.33 11.02
N VAL A 211 -10.30 -1.83 11.28
CA VAL A 211 -11.39 -1.85 10.29
C VAL A 211 -11.80 -0.43 9.91
N ASP A 212 -12.04 0.44 10.87
CA ASP A 212 -12.42 1.84 10.62
C ASP A 212 -11.34 2.60 9.85
N LEU A 213 -10.06 2.37 10.18
CA LEU A 213 -8.93 2.95 9.48
C LEU A 213 -8.92 2.61 7.98
N SER A 214 -9.38 1.41 7.61
CA SER A 214 -9.41 0.98 6.20
C SER A 214 -10.24 1.92 5.33
N SER A 215 -11.32 2.49 5.87
CA SER A 215 -12.16 3.47 5.16
C SER A 215 -11.39 4.74 4.83
N SER A 216 -10.62 5.28 5.78
CA SER A 216 -9.77 6.45 5.57
C SER A 216 -8.68 6.18 4.53
N ILE A 217 -8.04 5.01 4.61
CA ILE A 217 -7.02 4.57 3.65
C ILE A 217 -7.58 4.56 2.22
N LEU A 218 -8.77 3.99 2.02
CA LEU A 218 -9.41 3.91 0.72
C LEU A 218 -9.80 5.29 0.17
N LYS A 219 -10.35 6.18 1.01
CA LYS A 219 -10.64 7.56 0.62
C LYS A 219 -9.39 8.28 0.12
N ILE A 220 -8.29 8.17 0.88
CA ILE A 220 -7.03 8.85 0.56
C ILE A 220 -6.41 8.29 -0.73
N GLN A 221 -6.36 6.97 -0.89
CA GLN A 221 -5.82 6.40 -2.14
C GLN A 221 -6.73 6.72 -3.33
N LYS A 222 -8.05 6.77 -3.15
CA LYS A 222 -8.98 7.17 -4.23
C LYS A 222 -8.71 8.60 -4.65
N PHE A 223 -8.53 9.51 -3.70
CA PHE A 223 -8.15 10.88 -3.97
C PHE A 223 -6.85 10.95 -4.79
N ILE A 224 -5.77 10.28 -4.35
CA ILE A 224 -4.49 10.28 -5.07
C ILE A 224 -4.69 9.79 -6.50
N PHE A 225 -5.40 8.67 -6.69
CA PHE A 225 -5.65 8.12 -8.02
C PHE A 225 -6.47 9.07 -8.89
N THR A 226 -7.54 9.68 -8.37
CA THR A 226 -8.40 10.59 -9.13
C THR A 226 -7.63 11.79 -9.68
N LYS A 227 -6.66 12.34 -8.94
CA LYS A 227 -5.85 13.48 -9.41
C LYS A 227 -4.98 13.18 -10.63
N GLN A 228 -4.64 11.91 -10.85
CA GLN A 228 -3.80 11.45 -11.96
C GLN A 228 -4.51 10.53 -12.94
N LYS A 229 -5.84 10.39 -12.82
CA LYS A 229 -6.60 9.39 -13.58
C LYS A 229 -6.52 9.64 -15.09
N GLU A 230 -6.84 10.85 -15.52
CA GLU A 230 -6.94 11.21 -16.94
C GLU A 230 -5.62 11.01 -17.68
N GLU A 231 -4.51 11.52 -17.12
CA GLU A 231 -3.18 11.36 -17.71
C GLU A 231 -2.74 9.90 -17.79
N ILE A 232 -3.09 9.07 -16.79
CA ILE A 232 -2.77 7.64 -16.81
C ILE A 232 -3.59 6.93 -17.90
N GLU A 233 -4.88 7.21 -17.99
CA GLU A 233 -5.77 6.60 -18.98
C GLU A 233 -5.34 6.97 -20.41
N ASN A 234 -4.97 8.23 -20.64
CA ASN A 234 -4.45 8.69 -21.93
C ASN A 234 -3.11 8.02 -22.27
N ALA A 235 -2.17 7.98 -21.33
CA ALA A 235 -0.87 7.33 -21.54
C ALA A 235 -1.02 5.82 -21.83
N ILE A 236 -1.92 5.13 -21.12
CA ILE A 236 -2.23 3.73 -21.39
C ILE A 236 -2.81 3.57 -22.80
N TYR A 237 -3.79 4.39 -23.16
CA TYR A 237 -4.44 4.33 -24.47
C TYR A 237 -3.45 4.54 -25.61
N ASN A 238 -2.56 5.53 -25.49
CA ASN A 238 -1.54 5.85 -26.47
C ASN A 238 -0.58 4.68 -26.68
N LEU A 239 -0.03 4.12 -25.60
CA LEU A 239 0.91 3.00 -25.67
C LEU A 239 0.26 1.73 -26.22
N GLU A 240 -0.99 1.44 -25.85
CA GLU A 240 -1.72 0.28 -26.37
C GLU A 240 -2.07 0.43 -27.85
N THR A 241 -2.53 1.61 -28.26
CA THR A 241 -2.80 1.92 -29.67
C THR A 241 -1.53 1.78 -30.50
N PHE A 242 -0.41 2.26 -29.97
CA PHE A 242 0.86 2.28 -30.69
C PHE A 242 1.49 0.89 -30.83
N ALA A 243 1.59 0.15 -29.72
CA ALA A 243 2.39 -1.07 -29.63
C ALA A 243 1.62 -2.30 -29.11
N GLY A 244 0.40 -2.14 -28.59
CA GLY A 244 -0.35 -3.21 -27.93
C GLY A 244 -0.63 -4.41 -28.83
N LYS A 245 -0.90 -4.20 -30.13
CA LYS A 245 -1.13 -5.28 -31.10
C LYS A 245 0.07 -6.21 -31.31
N TYR A 246 1.27 -5.79 -30.91
CA TYR A 246 2.49 -6.61 -31.01
C TYR A 246 2.81 -7.33 -29.70
N LYS A 247 2.14 -6.99 -28.59
CA LYS A 247 2.33 -7.62 -27.29
C LYS A 247 1.66 -8.99 -27.26
N THR A 248 2.41 -10.01 -26.88
CA THR A 248 1.94 -11.37 -26.59
C THR A 248 2.01 -11.62 -25.07
N LYS A 249 1.65 -12.83 -24.63
CA LYS A 249 1.78 -13.22 -23.21
C LYS A 249 3.23 -13.34 -22.74
N THR A 250 4.17 -13.55 -23.66
CA THR A 250 5.53 -14.02 -23.36
C THR A 250 6.62 -13.07 -23.85
N ASN A 251 6.30 -12.14 -24.75
CA ASN A 251 7.27 -11.16 -25.24
C ASN A 251 7.27 -9.86 -24.41
N ASP A 252 8.36 -9.11 -24.51
CA ASP A 252 8.41 -7.70 -24.15
C ASP A 252 8.40 -6.84 -25.40
N ILE A 253 7.88 -5.62 -25.30
CA ILE A 253 8.04 -4.60 -26.34
C ILE A 253 9.10 -3.60 -25.88
N LYS A 254 10.09 -3.36 -26.74
CA LYS A 254 11.21 -2.46 -26.46
C LYS A 254 11.47 -1.53 -27.63
N VAL A 255 11.97 -0.34 -27.33
CA VAL A 255 12.48 0.61 -28.34
C VAL A 255 14.00 0.65 -28.25
N PHE A 256 14.66 0.42 -29.38
CA PHE A 256 16.11 0.48 -29.52
C PHE A 256 16.52 1.79 -30.16
N ASN A 257 17.51 2.46 -29.60
CA ASN A 257 18.14 3.63 -30.22
C ASN A 257 19.65 3.62 -30.00
N ASN A 258 20.35 4.56 -30.65
CA ASN A 258 21.79 4.78 -30.52
C ASN A 258 22.61 3.50 -30.73
N LEU A 259 22.30 2.76 -31.80
CA LEU A 259 23.06 1.56 -32.16
C LEU A 259 24.43 1.96 -32.73
N GLU A 260 25.47 1.69 -31.97
CA GLU A 260 26.87 1.91 -32.34
C GLU A 260 27.57 0.57 -32.53
N ARG A 261 28.35 0.45 -33.61
CA ARG A 261 29.19 -0.73 -33.89
C ARG A 261 30.65 -0.31 -33.87
N ASN A 262 31.43 -0.91 -32.98
CA ASN A 262 32.87 -0.70 -32.89
C ASN A 262 33.58 -2.07 -32.94
N GLY A 263 34.05 -2.45 -34.12
CA GLY A 263 34.59 -3.79 -34.37
C GLY A 263 33.56 -4.89 -34.05
N ASN A 264 33.88 -5.75 -33.09
CA ASN A 264 33.01 -6.85 -32.63
C ASN A 264 32.05 -6.43 -31.51
N GLN A 265 32.08 -5.18 -31.05
CA GLN A 265 31.19 -4.68 -30.00
C GLN A 265 30.02 -3.92 -30.61
N VAL A 266 28.82 -4.18 -30.07
CA VAL A 266 27.60 -3.44 -30.39
C VAL A 266 27.07 -2.82 -29.11
N THR A 267 26.89 -1.51 -29.10
CA THR A 267 26.32 -0.76 -27.99
C THR A 267 24.99 -0.15 -28.45
N PHE A 268 23.96 -0.21 -27.61
CA PHE A 268 22.65 0.35 -27.89
C PHE A 268 21.93 0.65 -26.58
N ASN A 269 20.92 1.53 -26.62
CA ASN A 269 19.97 1.66 -25.52
C ASN A 269 18.70 0.89 -25.86
N ALA A 270 18.13 0.21 -24.85
CA ALA A 270 16.85 -0.44 -24.95
C ALA A 270 15.89 0.17 -23.93
N TYR A 271 14.87 0.87 -24.41
CA TYR A 271 13.80 1.40 -23.60
C TYR A 271 12.66 0.38 -23.52
N HIS A 272 12.25 0.01 -22.31
CA HIS A 272 11.15 -0.93 -22.10
C HIS A 272 9.81 -0.20 -21.96
N ILE A 273 8.82 -0.59 -22.77
CA ILE A 273 7.45 -0.11 -22.65
C ILE A 273 6.76 -0.90 -21.53
N PRO A 274 6.19 -0.24 -20.50
CA PRO A 274 5.81 -0.88 -19.24
C PRO A 274 4.47 -1.63 -19.30
N PHE A 275 4.28 -2.54 -20.27
CA PHE A 275 3.01 -3.28 -20.45
C PHE A 275 2.60 -4.14 -19.24
N GLU A 276 3.55 -4.62 -18.45
CA GLU A 276 3.26 -5.35 -17.21
C GLU A 276 2.57 -4.44 -16.18
N VAL A 277 3.09 -3.22 -16.01
CA VAL A 277 2.53 -2.20 -15.13
C VAL A 277 1.15 -1.77 -15.61
N ILE A 278 0.97 -1.57 -16.93
CA ILE A 278 -0.34 -1.25 -17.53
C ILE A 278 -1.37 -2.34 -17.21
N THR A 279 -0.98 -3.60 -17.34
CA THR A 279 -1.85 -4.75 -17.04
C THR A 279 -2.26 -4.77 -15.57
N GLU A 280 -1.33 -4.47 -14.66
CA GLU A 280 -1.63 -4.38 -13.24
C GLU A 280 -2.57 -3.20 -12.94
N PHE A 281 -2.30 -2.00 -13.46
CA PHE A 281 -3.16 -0.84 -13.28
C PHE A 281 -4.60 -1.10 -13.72
N LYS A 282 -4.80 -1.69 -14.90
CA LYS A 282 -6.14 -2.02 -15.40
C LYS A 282 -6.93 -2.92 -14.45
N ARG A 283 -6.26 -3.85 -13.77
CA ARG A 283 -6.91 -4.70 -12.75
C ARG A 283 -7.35 -3.89 -11.53
N TYR A 284 -6.54 -2.93 -11.11
CA TYR A 284 -6.86 -2.07 -9.97
C TYR A 284 -7.97 -1.07 -10.28
N ILE A 285 -7.91 -0.39 -11.42
CA ILE A 285 -8.94 0.58 -11.85
C ILE A 285 -10.33 -0.07 -11.88
N LYS A 286 -10.43 -1.30 -12.40
CA LYS A 286 -11.68 -2.07 -12.46
C LYS A 286 -12.29 -2.39 -11.09
N ASN A 287 -11.48 -2.45 -10.03
CA ASN A 287 -11.94 -2.77 -8.69
C ASN A 287 -12.34 -1.52 -7.87
N TRP A 288 -12.14 -0.32 -8.43
CA TRP A 288 -12.23 0.98 -7.73
C TRP A 288 -13.26 1.94 -8.33
N CYS A 289 -13.66 1.69 -9.58
CA CYS A 289 -14.79 2.32 -10.27
C CYS A 289 -15.98 1.35 -10.26
#